data_AF-W6UKJ2-F1
#
_entry.id   AF-W6UKJ2-F1
#
_cell.length_a   1.000
_cell.length_b   1.000
_cell.length_c   1.000
_cell.angle_alpha   90.00
_cell.angle_beta   90.00
_cell.angle_gamma   90.00
#
_symmetry.space_group_name_H-M   'P 1'
#
loop_
_entity.id
_entity.type
_entity.pdbx_description
1 polymer ?
#
loop_
_entity_poly.entity_id
_entity_poly.type
_entity_poly.pdbx_seq_one_letter_code
_entity_poly.pdbx_strand_id
1 'polypeptide(L)'
;MPKRDHMCAIYMTSSLTNDTGPKMPCISIIANPVSRRSMGCVISCGLKLVLQIFNTVLCVAFLAVAVFGIILKSSKSFVQKILEKIFQHDSSSNNEDLERFANFIIENAGGIAIVLIVVGLALAALCLIGCIASCCGCGILLKIYAVILIILLVVQIIAVAVIFSDPNRTSGWLVSSLETLLESYGEQDAKGSMSKAVWNLLMGLEEPFCCGMNGYKDFPNLATNLPPQCCGTASGNCDSKAAATAKVKGCEKKIVQFTTDNMKILMYVSIGAILFQAALIVIVMLVICL
;
A
#
# COMPACT_ATOMS: atom_id res chain seq x y z
N MET A 1 -38.07 -0.21 24.00
CA MET A 1 -36.96 -1.19 24.05
C MET A 1 -37.50 -2.52 24.56
N PRO A 2 -36.95 -3.70 24.18
CA PRO A 2 -35.68 -3.93 23.48
C PRO A 2 -35.70 -4.13 21.94
N LYS A 3 -36.13 -5.31 21.45
CA LYS A 3 -35.68 -5.97 20.19
C LYS A 3 -36.80 -6.13 19.13
N ARG A 4 -36.59 -6.41 17.82
CA ARG A 4 -35.47 -6.82 16.92
C ARG A 4 -35.00 -8.30 16.95
N ASP A 5 -35.35 -9.10 15.93
CA ASP A 5 -34.36 -9.79 15.05
C ASP A 5 -34.98 -10.51 13.84
N HIS A 6 -34.12 -10.73 12.85
CA HIS A 6 -34.30 -11.13 11.45
C HIS A 6 -35.17 -12.36 11.12
N MET A 7 -35.93 -12.25 10.01
CA MET A 7 -35.87 -13.25 8.93
C MET A 7 -36.30 -12.64 7.58
N CYS A 8 -35.39 -12.55 6.61
CA CYS A 8 -35.71 -12.10 5.25
C CYS A 8 -36.58 -13.14 4.55
N ALA A 9 -37.78 -12.73 4.13
CA ALA A 9 -38.69 -13.59 3.40
C ALA A 9 -38.18 -13.83 1.96
N ILE A 10 -38.04 -15.12 1.64
CA ILE A 10 -38.45 -15.77 0.39
C ILE A 10 -38.73 -14.81 -0.78
N TYR A 11 -37.85 -14.79 -1.77
CA TYR A 11 -38.24 -14.54 -3.15
C TYR A 11 -37.68 -15.61 -4.07
N MET A 12 -38.55 -16.54 -4.46
CA MET A 12 -38.34 -17.32 -5.68
C MET A 12 -38.54 -16.39 -6.88
N THR A 13 -37.55 -16.28 -7.76
CA THR A 13 -37.80 -16.05 -9.18
C THR A 13 -36.95 -17.00 -10.01
N SER A 14 -37.59 -18.02 -10.55
CA SER A 14 -37.02 -18.90 -11.56
C SER A 14 -36.85 -18.13 -12.87
N SER A 15 -35.64 -17.65 -13.16
CA SER A 15 -35.28 -17.21 -14.51
C SER A 15 -34.70 -18.37 -15.31
N LEU A 16 -35.50 -18.89 -16.23
CA LEU A 16 -35.04 -19.70 -17.36
C LEU A 16 -34.22 -18.79 -18.30
N THR A 17 -32.90 -18.78 -18.14
CA THR A 17 -32.00 -18.24 -19.17
C THR A 17 -31.37 -19.38 -19.95
N ASN A 18 -31.65 -19.40 -21.25
CA ASN A 18 -31.23 -20.42 -22.20
C ASN A 18 -29.76 -20.19 -22.59
N ASP A 19 -28.82 -20.70 -21.79
CA ASP A 19 -27.38 -20.44 -21.97
C ASP A 19 -26.73 -21.48 -22.90
N THR A 20 -26.72 -21.16 -24.20
CA THR A 20 -26.01 -21.90 -25.25
C THR A 20 -24.54 -21.47 -25.33
N GLY A 21 -23.73 -21.94 -24.37
CA GLY A 21 -22.28 -21.77 -24.35
C GLY A 21 -21.54 -23.09 -24.05
N PRO A 22 -20.32 -23.31 -24.58
CA PRO A 22 -19.61 -24.58 -24.42
C PRO A 22 -19.15 -24.79 -22.98
N LYS A 23 -19.76 -25.77 -22.31
CA LYS A 23 -19.41 -26.15 -20.92
C LYS A 23 -18.12 -26.97 -20.93
N MET A 24 -17.06 -26.44 -20.32
CA MET A 24 -15.87 -27.23 -19.97
C MET A 24 -16.23 -28.34 -18.97
N PRO A 25 -15.60 -29.53 -19.04
CA PRO A 25 -15.95 -30.66 -18.20
C PRO A 25 -15.27 -30.59 -16.82
N CYS A 26 -16.00 -30.16 -15.80
CA CYS A 26 -15.61 -30.46 -14.42
C CYS A 26 -15.92 -31.93 -14.10
N ILE A 27 -14.90 -32.67 -13.65
CA ILE A 27 -14.98 -34.12 -13.40
C ILE A 27 -16.07 -34.46 -12.38
N SER A 28 -17.11 -35.16 -12.83
CA SER A 28 -18.27 -35.53 -12.01
C SER A 28 -18.05 -36.88 -11.31
N ILE A 29 -17.43 -36.86 -10.13
CA ILE A 29 -17.51 -38.00 -9.19
C ILE A 29 -18.99 -38.20 -8.83
N ILE A 30 -19.49 -39.43 -8.89
CA ILE A 30 -20.93 -39.74 -8.77
C ILE A 30 -21.38 -39.58 -7.30
N ALA A 31 -22.20 -38.57 -7.00
CA ALA A 31 -22.95 -38.48 -5.74
C ALA A 31 -24.31 -37.80 -5.95
N ASN A 32 -25.30 -38.27 -5.19
CA ASN A 32 -26.74 -38.03 -5.37
C ASN A 32 -27.10 -36.53 -5.58
N PRO A 33 -27.79 -36.14 -6.68
CA PRO A 33 -27.91 -34.73 -7.10
C PRO A 33 -28.67 -33.83 -6.11
N VAL A 34 -29.63 -34.38 -5.36
CA VAL A 34 -30.41 -33.61 -4.36
C VAL A 34 -29.54 -33.17 -3.18
N SER A 35 -28.68 -34.06 -2.67
CA SER A 35 -27.77 -33.76 -1.56
C SER A 35 -26.70 -32.75 -1.97
N ARG A 36 -26.14 -32.91 -3.19
CA ARG A 36 -25.12 -31.99 -3.74
C ARG A 36 -25.62 -30.55 -3.87
N ARG A 37 -26.90 -30.35 -4.26
CA ARG A 37 -27.50 -29.01 -4.43
C ARG A 37 -27.72 -28.28 -3.10
N SER A 38 -28.10 -29.00 -2.05
CA SER A 38 -28.30 -28.43 -0.72
C SER A 38 -26.97 -28.01 -0.08
N MET A 39 -25.96 -28.90 -0.10
CA MET A 39 -24.64 -28.62 0.47
C MET A 39 -23.89 -27.49 -0.28
N GLY A 40 -23.98 -27.47 -1.62
CA GLY A 40 -23.34 -26.41 -2.42
C GLY A 40 -23.84 -25.01 -2.09
N CYS A 41 -25.15 -24.86 -1.82
CA CYS A 41 -25.76 -23.58 -1.45
C CYS A 41 -25.23 -23.03 -0.12
N VAL A 42 -25.07 -23.89 0.89
CA VAL A 42 -24.51 -23.52 2.20
C VAL A 42 -23.03 -23.12 2.08
N ILE A 43 -22.24 -23.85 1.29
CA ILE A 43 -20.82 -23.55 1.07
C ILE A 43 -20.65 -22.24 0.28
N SER A 44 -21.42 -22.03 -0.79
CA SER A 44 -21.41 -20.77 -1.57
C SER A 44 -21.78 -19.56 -0.71
N CYS A 45 -22.79 -19.70 0.15
CA CYS A 45 -23.22 -18.65 1.08
C CYS A 45 -22.14 -18.34 2.14
N GLY A 46 -21.57 -19.37 2.77
CA GLY A 46 -20.48 -19.21 3.74
C GLY A 46 -19.23 -18.56 3.13
N LEU A 47 -18.86 -18.94 1.91
CA LEU A 47 -17.68 -18.41 1.23
C LEU A 47 -17.87 -16.95 0.76
N LYS A 48 -19.08 -16.58 0.31
CA LYS A 48 -19.46 -15.17 0.08
C LYS A 48 -19.38 -14.34 1.36
N LEU A 49 -19.83 -14.88 2.49
CA LEU A 49 -19.77 -14.23 3.80
C LEU A 49 -18.32 -14.00 4.25
N VAL A 50 -17.43 -14.99 4.09
CA VAL A 50 -15.99 -14.83 4.37
C VAL A 50 -15.36 -13.74 3.50
N LEU A 51 -15.61 -13.76 2.19
CA LEU A 51 -15.12 -12.74 1.25
C LEU A 51 -15.66 -11.34 1.59
N GLN A 52 -16.93 -11.23 1.99
CA GLN A 52 -17.55 -9.97 2.37
C GLN A 52 -16.96 -9.42 3.68
N ILE A 53 -16.78 -10.25 4.71
CA ILE A 53 -16.14 -9.84 5.96
C ILE A 53 -14.73 -9.33 5.69
N PHE A 54 -13.94 -10.10 4.94
CA PHE A 54 -12.56 -9.76 4.62
C PHE A 54 -12.45 -8.43 3.87
N ASN A 55 -13.18 -8.27 2.77
CA ASN A 55 -13.19 -7.02 2.00
C ASN A 55 -13.75 -5.84 2.78
N THR A 56 -14.70 -6.06 3.70
CA THR A 56 -15.25 -4.97 4.54
C THR A 56 -14.22 -4.49 5.56
N VAL A 57 -13.51 -5.41 6.22
CA VAL A 57 -12.43 -5.07 7.16
C VAL A 57 -11.29 -4.32 6.44
N LEU A 58 -10.84 -4.81 5.28
CA LEU A 58 -9.83 -4.11 4.48
C LEU A 58 -10.32 -2.73 4.00
N CYS A 59 -11.56 -2.63 3.52
CA CYS A 59 -12.13 -1.36 3.09
C CYS A 59 -12.11 -0.31 4.22
N VAL A 60 -12.53 -0.69 5.44
CA VAL A 60 -12.51 0.19 6.60
C VAL A 60 -11.08 0.58 6.98
N ALA A 61 -10.13 -0.36 6.94
CA ALA A 61 -8.72 -0.08 7.20
C ALA A 61 -8.12 0.91 6.18
N PHE A 62 -8.34 0.70 4.88
CA PHE A 62 -7.81 1.60 3.84
C PHE A 62 -8.50 2.96 3.81
N LEU A 63 -9.79 3.04 4.14
CA LEU A 63 -10.47 4.33 4.38
C LEU A 63 -9.89 5.06 5.60
N ALA A 64 -9.58 4.37 6.69
CA ALA A 64 -8.92 4.97 7.85
C ALA A 64 -7.52 5.50 7.51
N VAL A 65 -6.74 4.77 6.71
CA VAL A 65 -5.44 5.24 6.18
C VAL A 65 -5.59 6.49 5.29
N ALA A 66 -6.59 6.51 4.39
CA ALA A 66 -6.86 7.67 3.54
C ALA A 66 -7.28 8.90 4.37
N VAL A 67 -8.16 8.71 5.37
CA VAL A 67 -8.59 9.77 6.30
C VAL A 67 -7.41 10.29 7.13
N PHE A 68 -6.53 9.41 7.61
CA PHE A 68 -5.29 9.81 8.28
C PHE A 68 -4.39 10.64 7.35
N GLY A 69 -4.26 10.25 6.07
CA GLY A 69 -3.59 11.06 5.05
C GLY A 69 -4.21 12.46 4.86
N ILE A 70 -5.55 12.56 4.77
CA ILE A 70 -6.25 13.87 4.69
C ILE A 70 -5.92 14.73 5.92
N ILE A 71 -5.95 14.13 7.10
CA ILE A 71 -5.62 14.78 8.38
C ILE A 71 -4.18 15.31 8.39
N LEU A 72 -3.19 14.48 7.98
CA LEU A 72 -1.78 14.88 7.85
C LEU A 72 -1.62 16.08 6.90
N LYS A 73 -2.36 16.10 5.78
CA LYS A 73 -2.33 17.19 4.80
C LYS A 73 -2.95 18.49 5.33
N SER A 74 -4.07 18.38 6.04
CA SER A 74 -4.89 19.54 6.43
C SER A 74 -4.38 20.27 7.67
N SER A 75 -3.82 19.55 8.66
CA SER A 75 -3.67 20.09 10.02
C SER A 75 -2.36 19.70 10.69
N LYS A 76 -1.28 20.45 10.44
CA LYS A 76 0.02 20.28 11.15
C LYS A 76 -0.15 20.24 12.68
N SER A 77 -0.99 21.12 13.24
CA SER A 77 -1.30 21.16 14.68
C SER A 77 -2.08 19.94 15.19
N PHE A 78 -2.75 19.19 14.31
CA PHE A 78 -3.38 17.92 14.67
C PHE A 78 -2.38 16.76 14.62
N VAL A 79 -1.44 16.79 13.67
CA VAL A 79 -0.28 15.86 13.65
C VAL A 79 0.52 16.00 14.95
N GLN A 80 0.87 17.23 15.33
CA GLN A 80 1.56 17.53 16.59
C GLN A 80 0.77 17.01 17.81
N LYS A 81 -0.53 17.32 17.93
CA LYS A 81 -1.37 16.82 19.03
C LYS A 81 -1.52 15.30 19.08
N ILE A 82 -1.54 14.62 17.93
CA ILE A 82 -1.54 13.15 17.89
C ILE A 82 -0.20 12.63 18.41
N LEU A 83 0.91 13.19 17.94
CA LEU A 83 2.25 12.75 18.32
C LEU A 83 2.52 13.01 19.80
N GLU A 84 2.23 14.21 20.31
CA GLU A 84 2.26 14.54 21.75
C GLU A 84 1.47 13.51 22.58
N LYS A 85 0.28 13.10 22.11
CA LYS A 85 -0.56 12.13 22.81
C LYS A 85 -0.03 10.69 22.73
N ILE A 86 0.64 10.32 21.65
CA ILE A 86 1.35 9.04 21.52
C ILE A 86 2.56 9.02 22.47
N PHE A 87 3.39 10.07 22.45
CA PHE A 87 4.56 10.18 23.35
C PHE A 87 4.17 10.20 24.83
N GLN A 88 3.09 10.88 25.21
CA GLN A 88 2.61 10.87 26.60
C GLN A 88 2.10 9.49 27.03
N HIS A 89 1.50 8.72 26.12
CA HIS A 89 1.01 7.37 26.43
C HIS A 89 2.15 6.35 26.61
N ASP A 90 3.31 6.57 26.00
CA ASP A 90 4.44 5.62 25.96
C ASP A 90 5.63 6.04 26.85
N SER A 91 5.34 6.63 28.01
CA SER A 91 6.31 7.17 29.00
C SER A 91 7.24 6.12 29.67
N SER A 92 7.40 4.93 29.11
CA SER A 92 8.14 3.80 29.71
C SER A 92 9.04 3.03 28.73
N SER A 93 9.31 3.53 27.52
CA SER A 93 10.18 2.85 26.55
C SER A 93 11.09 3.81 25.80
N ASN A 94 12.40 3.51 25.77
CA ASN A 94 13.46 4.32 25.17
C ASN A 94 13.47 4.22 23.62
N ASN A 95 12.37 4.57 22.97
CA ASN A 95 12.24 4.45 21.51
C ASN A 95 12.62 5.78 20.82
N GLU A 96 13.92 6.10 20.80
CA GLU A 96 14.47 7.23 20.01
C GLU A 96 14.02 7.15 18.54
N ASP A 97 13.87 5.94 18.00
CA ASP A 97 13.38 5.67 16.65
C ASP A 97 11.95 6.19 16.41
N LEU A 98 11.08 6.12 17.42
CA LEU A 98 9.71 6.63 17.31
C LEU A 98 9.70 8.17 17.28
N GLU A 99 10.60 8.82 18.04
CA GLU A 99 10.78 10.27 17.99
C GLU A 99 11.36 10.72 16.65
N ARG A 100 12.41 10.04 16.16
CA ARG A 100 12.98 10.25 14.82
C ARG A 100 11.92 10.09 13.73
N PHE A 101 11.10 9.04 13.78
CA PHE A 101 10.03 8.77 12.81
C PHE A 101 8.88 9.79 12.88
N ALA A 102 8.51 10.24 14.08
CA ALA A 102 7.50 11.28 14.28
C ALA A 102 7.95 12.64 13.74
N ASN A 103 9.17 13.06 14.06
CA ASN A 103 9.79 14.28 13.54
C ASN A 103 9.88 14.23 12.01
N PHE A 104 10.30 13.07 11.48
CA PHE A 104 10.30 12.81 10.05
C PHE A 104 8.91 13.00 9.41
N ILE A 105 7.85 12.45 10.02
CA ILE A 105 6.46 12.64 9.58
C ILE A 105 6.04 14.11 9.64
N ILE A 106 6.40 14.87 10.68
CA ILE A 106 6.04 16.30 10.81
C ILE A 106 6.65 17.11 9.67
N GLU A 107 7.94 16.92 9.39
CA GLU A 107 8.65 17.64 8.33
C GLU A 107 8.12 17.29 6.93
N ASN A 108 7.73 16.03 6.72
CA ASN A 108 7.41 15.48 5.39
C ASN A 108 5.92 15.16 5.19
N ALA A 109 5.06 15.64 6.11
CA ALA A 109 3.64 15.36 6.16
C ALA A 109 2.93 15.57 4.80
N GLY A 110 3.32 16.60 4.05
CA GLY A 110 2.70 16.93 2.76
C GLY A 110 2.80 15.81 1.72
N GLY A 111 4.00 15.27 1.49
CA GLY A 111 4.19 14.18 0.50
C GLY A 111 3.69 12.83 1.01
N ILE A 112 3.96 12.50 2.28
CA ILE A 112 3.46 11.27 2.92
C ILE A 112 1.93 11.23 2.86
N ALA A 113 1.27 12.33 3.19
CA ALA A 113 -0.19 12.44 3.10
C ALA A 113 -0.73 12.16 1.69
N ILE A 114 -0.11 12.72 0.65
CA ILE A 114 -0.53 12.48 -0.75
C ILE A 114 -0.46 10.98 -1.08
N VAL A 115 0.63 10.31 -0.71
CA VAL A 115 0.79 8.86 -0.92
C VAL A 115 -0.30 8.07 -0.17
N LEU A 116 -0.52 8.36 1.12
CA LEU A 116 -1.52 7.67 1.94
C LEU A 116 -2.95 7.90 1.43
N ILE A 117 -3.28 9.10 0.95
CA ILE A 117 -4.59 9.40 0.34
C ILE A 117 -4.78 8.58 -0.95
N VAL A 118 -3.83 8.65 -1.88
CA VAL A 118 -3.97 8.01 -3.20
C VAL A 118 -4.01 6.50 -3.07
N VAL A 119 -3.07 5.90 -2.33
CA VAL A 119 -3.00 4.44 -2.12
C VAL A 119 -4.19 3.96 -1.29
N GLY A 120 -4.54 4.67 -0.20
CA GLY A 120 -5.68 4.32 0.65
C GLY A 120 -7.01 4.33 -0.11
N LEU A 121 -7.28 5.38 -0.90
CA LEU A 121 -8.52 5.45 -1.69
C LEU A 121 -8.56 4.40 -2.82
N ALA A 122 -7.44 4.13 -3.50
CA ALA A 122 -7.38 3.12 -4.55
C ALA A 122 -7.64 1.71 -4.01
N LEU A 123 -7.03 1.34 -2.87
CA LEU A 123 -7.23 0.04 -2.23
C LEU A 123 -8.60 -0.07 -1.58
N ALA A 124 -9.14 1.00 -0.98
CA ALA A 124 -10.51 1.05 -0.50
C ALA A 124 -11.52 0.84 -1.64
N ALA A 125 -11.32 1.47 -2.80
CA ALA A 125 -12.19 1.28 -3.97
C ALA A 125 -12.17 -0.17 -4.47
N LEU A 126 -11.00 -0.82 -4.52
CA LEU A 126 -10.89 -2.24 -4.87
C LEU A 126 -11.66 -3.14 -3.87
N CYS A 127 -11.54 -2.85 -2.57
CA CYS A 127 -12.27 -3.58 -1.52
C CYS A 127 -13.79 -3.34 -1.59
N LEU A 128 -14.24 -2.10 -1.87
CA LEU A 128 -15.65 -1.78 -2.10
C LEU A 128 -16.23 -2.57 -3.27
N ILE A 129 -15.52 -2.67 -4.39
CA ILE A 129 -15.94 -3.52 -5.53
C ILE A 129 -16.11 -4.97 -5.06
N GLY A 130 -15.18 -5.51 -4.27
CA GLY A 130 -15.28 -6.85 -3.67
C GLY A 130 -16.47 -7.02 -2.71
N CYS A 131 -16.80 -6.01 -1.90
CA CYS A 131 -17.98 -6.02 -1.03
C CYS A 131 -19.28 -6.02 -1.84
N ILE A 132 -19.41 -5.15 -2.85
CA ILE A 132 -20.59 -5.05 -3.71
C ILE A 132 -20.75 -6.34 -4.54
N ALA A 133 -19.64 -6.90 -5.05
CA ALA A 133 -19.62 -8.17 -5.78
C ALA A 133 -20.17 -9.34 -4.95
N SER A 134 -19.82 -9.41 -3.66
CA SER A 134 -20.32 -10.47 -2.77
C SER A 134 -21.79 -10.23 -2.37
N CYS A 135 -22.14 -8.99 -2.03
CA CYS A 135 -23.46 -8.62 -1.49
C CYS A 135 -24.58 -8.67 -2.53
N CYS A 136 -24.36 -8.16 -3.76
CA CYS A 136 -25.42 -8.05 -4.77
C CYS A 136 -25.78 -9.39 -5.45
N GLY A 137 -25.06 -10.48 -5.16
CA GLY A 137 -25.28 -11.80 -5.79
C GLY A 137 -25.03 -11.84 -7.31
N CYS A 138 -24.61 -10.73 -7.91
CA CYS A 138 -24.46 -10.60 -9.35
C CYS A 138 -23.17 -11.28 -9.83
N GLY A 139 -23.30 -12.46 -10.41
CA GLY A 139 -22.16 -13.23 -10.93
C GLY A 139 -21.31 -12.50 -11.97
N ILE A 140 -21.86 -11.49 -12.67
CA ILE A 140 -21.10 -10.63 -13.59
C ILE A 140 -20.12 -9.75 -12.81
N LEU A 141 -20.56 -9.11 -11.73
CA LEU A 141 -19.70 -8.24 -10.93
C LEU A 141 -18.60 -9.03 -10.21
N LEU A 142 -18.91 -10.25 -9.76
CA LEU A 142 -17.92 -11.17 -9.20
C LEU A 142 -16.88 -11.63 -10.23
N LYS A 143 -17.29 -11.87 -11.49
CA LYS A 143 -16.35 -12.13 -12.61
C LYS A 143 -15.46 -10.92 -12.91
N ILE A 144 -16.00 -9.70 -12.91
CA ILE A 144 -15.21 -8.47 -13.10
C ILE A 144 -14.17 -8.32 -11.98
N TYR A 145 -14.58 -8.53 -10.72
CA TYR A 145 -13.66 -8.52 -9.58
C TYR A 145 -12.55 -9.58 -9.70
N ALA A 146 -12.90 -10.81 -10.13
CA ALA A 146 -11.92 -11.86 -10.40
C ALA A 146 -10.90 -11.46 -11.49
N VAL A 147 -11.37 -10.86 -12.60
CA VAL A 147 -10.50 -10.37 -13.68
C VAL A 147 -9.55 -9.28 -13.17
N ILE A 148 -10.04 -8.32 -12.37
CA ILE A 148 -9.18 -7.28 -11.76
C ILE A 148 -8.11 -7.92 -10.87
N LEU A 149 -8.48 -8.88 -10.00
CA LEU A 149 -7.51 -9.58 -9.16
C LEU A 149 -6.48 -10.38 -9.97
N ILE A 150 -6.88 -11.01 -11.08
CA ILE A 150 -5.96 -11.75 -11.97
C ILE A 150 -4.99 -10.78 -12.68
N ILE A 151 -5.47 -9.64 -13.19
CA ILE A 151 -4.61 -8.61 -13.80
C ILE A 151 -3.58 -8.11 -12.79
N LEU A 152 -4.03 -7.76 -11.58
CA LEU A 152 -3.14 -7.34 -10.49
C LEU A 152 -2.12 -8.43 -10.13
N LEU A 153 -2.50 -9.71 -10.13
CA LEU A 153 -1.61 -10.83 -9.83
C LEU A 153 -0.51 -10.97 -10.90
N VAL A 154 -0.89 -10.85 -12.18
CA VAL A 154 0.06 -10.90 -13.30
C VAL A 154 1.03 -9.71 -13.25
N VAL A 155 0.53 -8.50 -12.99
CA VAL A 155 1.38 -7.31 -12.79
C VAL A 155 2.33 -7.49 -11.60
N GLN A 156 1.84 -8.03 -10.48
CA GLN A 156 2.67 -8.30 -9.30
C GLN A 156 3.78 -9.32 -9.61
N ILE A 157 3.45 -10.43 -10.29
CA ILE A 157 4.43 -11.45 -10.69
C ILE A 157 5.47 -10.87 -11.64
N ILE A 158 5.08 -10.05 -12.63
CA ILE A 158 6.01 -9.40 -13.55
C ILE A 158 6.92 -8.40 -12.80
N ALA A 159 6.35 -7.56 -11.93
CA ALA A 159 7.12 -6.61 -11.14
C ALA A 159 8.16 -7.30 -10.25
N VAL A 160 7.76 -8.36 -9.55
CA VAL A 160 8.66 -9.20 -8.75
C VAL A 160 9.72 -9.85 -9.63
N ALA A 161 9.34 -10.48 -10.74
CA ALA A 161 10.30 -11.10 -11.65
C ALA A 161 11.35 -10.10 -12.17
N VAL A 162 10.94 -8.89 -12.55
CA VAL A 162 11.86 -7.82 -12.98
C VAL A 162 12.79 -7.38 -11.84
N ILE A 163 12.22 -6.98 -10.69
CA ILE A 163 12.95 -6.47 -9.52
C ILE A 163 13.97 -7.49 -8.97
N PHE A 164 13.64 -8.78 -9.00
CA PHE A 164 14.49 -9.84 -8.45
C PHE A 164 15.35 -10.58 -9.51
N SER A 165 15.23 -10.24 -10.80
CA SER A 165 16.03 -10.88 -11.87
C SER A 165 17.51 -10.52 -11.85
N ASP A 166 17.83 -9.24 -11.65
CA ASP A 166 19.20 -8.72 -11.63
C ASP A 166 19.28 -7.58 -10.58
N PRO A 167 19.96 -7.79 -9.45
CA PRO A 167 20.07 -6.78 -8.38
C PRO A 167 20.88 -5.56 -8.81
N ASN A 168 21.81 -5.70 -9.75
CA ASN A 168 22.63 -4.59 -10.26
C ASN A 168 21.82 -3.72 -11.22
N ARG A 169 20.99 -4.32 -12.09
CA ARG A 169 20.02 -3.58 -12.92
C ARG A 169 19.00 -2.86 -12.06
N THR A 170 18.47 -3.53 -11.05
CA THR A 170 17.42 -2.99 -10.17
C THR A 170 17.93 -1.83 -9.33
N SER A 171 19.11 -1.95 -8.72
CA SER A 171 19.72 -0.84 -7.96
C SER A 171 20.09 0.33 -8.87
N GLY A 172 20.63 0.10 -10.08
CA GLY A 172 20.87 1.15 -11.06
C GLY A 172 19.59 1.87 -11.50
N TRP A 173 18.52 1.13 -11.79
CA TRP A 173 17.22 1.71 -12.14
C TRP A 173 16.60 2.52 -10.99
N LEU A 174 16.73 2.04 -9.74
CA LEU A 174 16.29 2.78 -8.55
C LEU A 174 17.10 4.07 -8.36
N VAL A 175 18.42 4.03 -8.52
CA VAL A 175 19.29 5.21 -8.48
C VAL A 175 18.83 6.24 -9.52
N SER A 176 18.73 5.89 -10.80
CA SER A 176 18.28 6.83 -11.84
C SER A 176 16.86 7.34 -11.60
N SER A 177 15.94 6.51 -11.11
CA SER A 177 14.56 6.93 -10.81
C SER A 177 14.50 7.92 -9.63
N LEU A 178 15.32 7.71 -8.60
CA LEU A 178 15.45 8.63 -7.47
C LEU A 178 16.14 9.93 -7.87
N GLU A 179 17.15 9.88 -8.75
CA GLU A 179 17.81 11.05 -9.32
C GLU A 179 16.82 11.91 -10.12
N THR A 180 16.02 11.32 -11.00
CA THR A 180 14.94 12.04 -11.71
C THR A 180 13.87 12.59 -10.75
N LEU A 181 13.62 11.91 -9.61
CA LEU A 181 12.73 12.44 -8.58
C LEU A 181 13.35 13.63 -7.84
N LEU A 182 14.68 13.66 -7.66
CA LEU A 182 15.43 14.72 -6.96
C LEU A 182 15.31 16.06 -7.68
N GLU A 183 15.23 16.07 -9.01
CA GLU A 183 15.05 17.29 -9.82
C GLU A 183 13.83 18.11 -9.36
N SER A 184 12.73 17.42 -9.00
CA SER A 184 11.52 18.05 -8.49
C SER A 184 11.58 18.46 -7.02
N TYR A 185 12.65 18.17 -6.28
CA TYR A 185 12.72 18.44 -4.84
C TYR A 185 12.57 19.93 -4.51
N GLY A 186 12.91 20.85 -5.43
CA GLY A 186 12.67 22.29 -5.24
C GLY A 186 11.21 22.73 -5.40
N GLU A 187 10.37 21.94 -6.07
CA GLU A 187 9.05 22.37 -6.56
C GLU A 187 8.01 22.48 -5.42
N GLN A 188 6.99 23.32 -5.64
CA GLN A 188 5.90 23.58 -4.68
C GLN A 188 4.59 22.86 -5.03
N ASP A 189 4.58 22.07 -6.11
CA ASP A 189 3.42 21.33 -6.58
C ASP A 189 3.29 19.97 -5.86
N ALA A 190 2.40 19.11 -6.38
CA ALA A 190 2.22 17.75 -5.85
C ALA A 190 3.45 16.86 -6.08
N LYS A 191 4.15 17.01 -7.23
CA LYS A 191 5.36 16.24 -7.57
C LYS A 191 6.52 16.63 -6.65
N GLY A 192 6.76 17.92 -6.43
CA GLY A 192 7.77 18.40 -5.49
C GLY A 192 7.46 18.04 -4.04
N SER A 193 6.20 18.06 -3.64
CA SER A 193 5.77 17.57 -2.31
C SER A 193 6.08 16.08 -2.11
N MET A 194 5.83 15.24 -3.12
CA MET A 194 6.16 13.81 -3.10
C MET A 194 7.68 13.59 -3.10
N SER A 195 8.41 14.31 -3.95
CA SER A 195 9.88 14.26 -4.02
C SER A 195 10.50 14.58 -2.66
N LYS A 196 10.07 15.67 -2.01
CA LYS A 196 10.52 16.06 -0.67
C LYS A 196 10.37 14.94 0.35
N ALA A 197 9.19 14.32 0.41
CA ALA A 197 8.94 13.23 1.35
C ALA A 197 9.80 11.99 1.09
N VAL A 198 9.97 11.58 -0.18
CA VAL A 198 10.80 10.41 -0.51
C VAL A 198 12.28 10.68 -0.22
N TRP A 199 12.78 11.85 -0.61
CA TRP A 199 14.19 12.19 -0.45
C TRP A 199 14.59 12.48 0.99
N ASN A 200 13.77 13.21 1.76
CA ASN A 200 14.06 13.41 3.17
C ASN A 200 13.97 12.11 3.97
N LEU A 201 13.07 11.18 3.58
CA LEU A 201 13.05 9.84 4.17
C LEU A 201 14.40 9.18 3.91
N LEU A 202 14.79 9.08 2.64
CA LEU A 202 16.02 8.43 2.21
C LEU A 202 17.29 9.02 2.83
N MET A 203 17.38 10.35 2.94
CA MET A 203 18.49 11.05 3.59
C MET A 203 18.52 10.80 5.10
N GLY A 204 17.35 10.64 5.74
CA GLY A 204 17.18 10.38 7.18
C GLY A 204 17.13 8.90 7.61
N LEU A 205 16.99 7.95 6.68
CA LEU A 205 16.90 6.51 6.95
C LEU A 205 18.20 5.96 7.55
N GLU A 206 18.24 5.70 8.86
CA GLU A 206 19.42 5.21 9.63
C GLU A 206 20.67 6.12 9.56
N GLU A 207 21.48 6.08 10.61
CA GLU A 207 22.79 6.74 10.60
C GLU A 207 23.85 5.85 9.94
N PRO A 208 24.82 6.40 9.18
CA PRO A 208 25.04 7.83 8.96
C PRO A 208 24.10 8.45 7.91
N PHE A 209 23.70 9.71 8.12
CA PHE A 209 22.93 10.49 7.15
C PHE A 209 23.65 10.60 5.79
N CYS A 210 22.86 10.78 4.73
CA CYS A 210 23.35 11.09 3.38
C CYS A 210 22.62 12.33 2.83
N CYS A 211 23.12 12.89 1.73
CA CYS A 211 22.62 14.15 1.18
C CYS A 211 22.63 14.16 -0.35
N GLY A 212 21.46 14.33 -0.97
CA GLY A 212 21.32 14.27 -2.43
C GLY A 212 21.72 12.90 -3.00
N MET A 213 21.87 12.80 -4.32
CA MET A 213 22.40 11.58 -4.94
C MET A 213 23.91 11.48 -4.76
N ASN A 214 24.61 12.56 -5.08
CA ASN A 214 26.05 12.73 -5.09
C ASN A 214 26.52 13.72 -4.00
N GLY A 215 25.67 14.66 -3.60
CA GLY A 215 25.94 15.57 -2.48
C GLY A 215 25.03 16.79 -2.42
N TYR A 216 25.39 17.73 -1.54
CA TYR A 216 24.63 18.97 -1.32
C TYR A 216 24.47 19.87 -2.56
N LYS A 217 25.31 19.67 -3.58
CA LYS A 217 25.27 20.43 -4.85
C LYS A 217 24.13 20.00 -5.78
N ASP A 218 23.50 18.86 -5.52
CA ASP A 218 22.34 18.37 -6.28
C ASP A 218 21.07 19.20 -6.01
N PHE A 219 21.13 20.17 -5.09
CA PHE A 219 20.07 21.10 -4.75
C PHE A 219 20.38 22.55 -5.21
N PRO A 220 20.66 22.80 -6.51
CA PRO A 220 21.20 24.09 -6.99
C PRO A 220 20.30 25.30 -6.70
N ASN A 221 18.98 25.08 -6.63
CA ASN A 221 17.97 26.12 -6.41
C ASN A 221 17.69 26.42 -4.92
N LEU A 222 18.37 25.76 -3.99
CA LEU A 222 18.03 25.76 -2.56
C LEU A 222 19.16 26.27 -1.65
N ALA A 223 20.03 27.15 -2.17
CA ALA A 223 21.30 27.53 -1.55
C ALA A 223 21.29 27.87 -0.03
N THR A 224 20.16 28.38 0.50
CA THR A 224 19.95 28.76 1.90
C THR A 224 18.95 27.88 2.67
N ASN A 225 18.33 26.89 2.01
CA ASN A 225 17.26 26.04 2.56
C ASN A 225 17.47 24.58 2.13
N LEU A 226 18.63 24.02 2.45
CA LEU A 226 18.93 22.60 2.23
C LEU A 226 18.25 21.72 3.31
N PRO A 227 18.06 20.42 3.04
CA PRO A 227 17.64 19.45 4.05
C PRO A 227 18.63 19.43 5.23
N PRO A 228 18.19 19.34 6.50
CA PRO A 228 19.11 19.31 7.66
C PRO A 228 20.12 18.15 7.60
N GLN A 229 19.72 17.03 6.99
CA GLN A 229 20.57 15.85 6.78
C GLN A 229 21.85 16.18 5.98
N CYS A 230 21.81 17.21 5.12
CA CYS A 230 22.97 17.72 4.38
C CYS A 230 24.00 18.45 5.24
N CYS A 231 23.61 18.90 6.43
CA CYS A 231 24.50 19.42 7.46
C CYS A 231 24.88 18.36 8.51
N GLY A 232 24.44 17.11 8.34
CA GLY A 232 24.70 16.01 9.26
C GLY A 232 23.79 16.01 10.51
N THR A 233 22.68 16.75 10.48
CA THR A 233 21.74 16.84 11.60
C THR A 233 20.36 16.29 11.22
N ALA A 234 19.59 15.83 12.20
CA ALA A 234 18.21 15.39 11.98
C ALA A 234 17.24 16.57 11.77
N SER A 235 17.59 17.76 12.24
CA SER A 235 16.76 18.97 12.20
C SER A 235 17.61 20.25 12.19
N GLY A 236 16.96 21.40 11.99
CA GLY A 236 17.58 22.74 11.97
C GLY A 236 17.79 23.32 10.56
N ASN A 237 18.24 24.57 10.49
CA ASN A 237 18.50 25.24 9.22
C ASN A 237 19.85 24.79 8.63
N CYS A 238 19.86 24.38 7.37
CA CYS A 238 21.07 24.02 6.64
C CYS A 238 21.26 24.94 5.42
N ASP A 239 22.39 25.65 5.36
CA ASP A 239 22.82 26.41 4.19
C ASP A 239 23.98 25.70 3.45
N SER A 240 24.29 26.19 2.23
CA SER A 240 25.34 25.59 1.41
C SER A 240 26.74 25.64 2.03
N LYS A 241 27.03 26.58 2.94
CA LYS A 241 28.33 26.72 3.60
C LYS A 241 28.46 25.73 4.75
N ALA A 242 27.40 25.55 5.53
CA ALA A 242 27.30 24.53 6.57
C ALA A 242 27.37 23.12 5.94
N ALA A 243 26.61 22.86 4.87
CA ALA A 243 26.65 21.59 4.14
C ALA A 243 28.05 21.29 3.54
N ALA A 244 28.71 22.30 2.94
CA ALA A 244 30.08 22.17 2.45
C ALA A 244 31.11 21.90 3.56
N THR A 245 30.83 22.35 4.79
CA THR A 245 31.68 22.11 5.97
C THR A 245 31.45 20.70 6.53
N ALA A 246 30.20 20.26 6.60
CA ALA A 246 29.80 18.93 7.09
C ALA A 246 30.27 17.79 6.19
N LYS A 247 30.39 18.01 4.87
CA LYS A 247 30.88 17.03 3.88
C LYS A 247 30.14 15.69 3.90
N VAL A 248 28.84 15.74 4.16
CA VAL A 248 27.94 14.58 4.10
C VAL A 248 27.99 13.98 2.69
N LYS A 249 28.07 12.65 2.61
CA LYS A 249 28.18 11.92 1.33
C LYS A 249 26.81 11.79 0.63
N GLY A 250 26.85 11.65 -0.70
CA GLY A 250 25.68 11.31 -1.51
C GLY A 250 25.02 9.99 -1.11
N CYS A 251 23.71 9.88 -1.34
CA CYS A 251 22.92 8.71 -1.00
C CYS A 251 23.09 7.52 -1.97
N GLU A 252 23.70 7.68 -3.15
CA GLU A 252 23.86 6.61 -4.16
C GLU A 252 24.26 5.25 -3.55
N LYS A 253 25.38 5.20 -2.84
CA LYS A 253 25.87 3.97 -2.21
C LYS A 253 24.93 3.41 -1.15
N LYS A 254 24.23 4.29 -0.43
CA LYS A 254 23.25 3.92 0.60
C LYS A 254 21.99 3.33 -0.03
N ILE A 255 21.52 3.88 -1.15
CA ILE A 255 20.41 3.33 -1.95
C ILE A 255 20.77 1.91 -2.43
N VAL A 256 21.95 1.74 -3.05
CA VAL A 256 22.42 0.45 -3.57
C VAL A 256 22.56 -0.58 -2.45
N GLN A 257 23.18 -0.20 -1.33
CA GLN A 257 23.34 -1.07 -0.17
C GLN A 257 21.99 -1.44 0.45
N PHE A 258 21.14 -0.45 0.77
CA PHE A 258 19.80 -0.69 1.33
C PHE A 258 18.97 -1.61 0.43
N THR A 259 19.02 -1.41 -0.89
CA THR A 259 18.34 -2.26 -1.88
C THR A 259 18.82 -3.70 -1.80
N THR A 260 20.14 -3.92 -1.73
CA THR A 260 20.76 -5.25 -1.72
C THR A 260 20.53 -5.98 -0.39
N ASP A 261 20.71 -5.28 0.73
CA ASP A 261 20.60 -5.85 2.08
C ASP A 261 19.14 -6.24 2.40
N ASN A 262 18.18 -5.38 2.04
CA ASN A 262 16.75 -5.60 2.32
C ASN A 262 16.02 -6.39 1.22
N MET A 263 16.68 -6.71 0.10
CA MET A 263 16.11 -7.46 -1.02
C MET A 263 15.41 -8.75 -0.56
N LYS A 264 16.01 -9.49 0.38
CA LYS A 264 15.45 -10.73 0.92
C LYS A 264 14.13 -10.52 1.65
N ILE A 265 14.01 -9.44 2.43
CA ILE A 265 12.78 -9.10 3.16
C ILE A 265 11.68 -8.71 2.17
N LEU A 266 12.00 -7.85 1.19
CA LEU A 266 11.09 -7.46 0.12
C LEU A 266 10.60 -8.66 -0.71
N MET A 267 11.48 -9.64 -0.95
CA MET A 267 11.14 -10.89 -1.63
C MET A 267 10.12 -11.70 -0.82
N TYR A 268 10.33 -11.91 0.48
CA TYR A 268 9.39 -12.65 1.33
C TYR A 268 8.02 -11.96 1.42
N VAL A 269 7.99 -10.63 1.60
CA VAL A 269 6.74 -9.84 1.61
C VAL A 269 6.01 -9.98 0.27
N SER A 270 6.74 -9.92 -0.85
CA SER A 270 6.17 -10.04 -2.19
C SER A 270 5.60 -11.44 -2.46
N ILE A 271 6.30 -12.50 -2.06
CA ILE A 271 5.81 -13.90 -2.14
C ILE A 271 4.55 -14.06 -1.28
N GLY A 272 4.55 -13.51 -0.06
CA GLY A 272 3.37 -13.50 0.82
C GLY A 272 2.16 -12.83 0.17
N ALA A 273 2.35 -11.66 -0.45
CA ALA A 273 1.29 -10.95 -1.17
C ALA A 273 0.75 -11.76 -2.37
N ILE A 274 1.63 -12.38 -3.17
CA ILE A 274 1.24 -13.23 -4.31
C ILE A 274 0.43 -14.44 -3.83
N LEU A 275 0.88 -15.16 -2.80
CA LEU A 275 0.17 -16.31 -2.24
C LEU A 275 -1.19 -15.91 -1.67
N PHE A 276 -1.24 -14.79 -0.94
CA PHE A 276 -2.46 -14.25 -0.36
C PHE A 276 -3.50 -13.89 -1.45
N GLN A 277 -3.06 -13.19 -2.50
CA GLN A 277 -3.91 -12.81 -3.63
C GLN A 277 -4.36 -14.03 -4.44
N ALA A 278 -3.50 -15.02 -4.65
CA ALA A 278 -3.85 -16.28 -5.30
C ALA A 278 -4.92 -17.04 -4.50
N ALA A 279 -4.82 -17.09 -3.16
CA ALA A 279 -5.83 -17.68 -2.31
C ALA A 279 -7.20 -16.96 -2.42
N LEU A 280 -7.21 -15.63 -2.46
CA LEU A 280 -8.42 -14.85 -2.72
C LEU A 280 -9.03 -15.16 -4.09
N ILE A 281 -8.22 -15.30 -5.15
CA ILE A 281 -8.69 -15.67 -6.49
C ILE A 281 -9.31 -17.08 -6.48
N VAL A 282 -8.66 -18.06 -5.83
CA VAL A 282 -9.23 -19.42 -5.68
C VAL A 282 -10.57 -19.37 -4.94
N ILE A 283 -10.67 -18.61 -3.85
CA ILE A 283 -11.93 -18.38 -3.12
C ILE A 283 -13.01 -17.80 -4.06
N VAL A 284 -12.70 -16.73 -4.80
CA VAL A 284 -13.65 -16.10 -5.73
C VAL A 284 -14.07 -17.06 -6.85
N MET A 285 -13.15 -17.84 -7.40
CA MET A 285 -13.46 -18.84 -8.43
C MET A 285 -14.34 -19.98 -7.89
N LEU A 286 -14.11 -20.44 -6.65
CA LEU A 286 -15.00 -21.39 -5.99
C LEU A 286 -16.40 -20.81 -5.78
N VAL A 287 -16.55 -19.53 -5.41
CA VAL A 287 -17.86 -18.85 -5.33
C VAL A 287 -18.54 -18.73 -6.71
N ILE A 288 -17.79 -18.53 -7.78
CA ILE A 288 -18.34 -18.47 -9.16
C ILE A 288 -18.83 -19.84 -9.62
N CYS A 289 -18.22 -20.93 -9.14
CA CYS A 289 -18.53 -22.31 -9.53
C CYS A 289 -19.60 -23.02 -8.66
N LEU A 290 -20.00 -22.43 -7.51
CA LEU A 290 -20.93 -23.01 -6.52
C LEU A 290 -22.29 -22.28 -6.45
#